data_AF-A0A1I6GF05-F1
#
_entry.id   AF-A0A1I6GF05-F1
#
_cell.length_a   1.000
_cell.length_b   1.000
_cell.length_c   1.000
_cell.angle_alpha   90.00
_cell.angle_beta   90.00
_cell.angle_gamma   90.00
#
_symmetry.space_group_name_H-M   'P 1'
#
loop_
_entity.id
_entity.type
_entity.pdbx_description
1 polymer ?
#
loop_
_entity_poly.entity_id
_entity_poly.type
_entity_poly.pdbx_seq_one_letter_code
_entity_poly.pdbx_strand_id
1 'polypeptide(L)'
;MRLQQFVESADERALSLVVVNRESPRPIQTMLEGLFDGQPVEVDERRLPDGDDDAVLLVDDGEIVASSPLAALQESILLVNSDLYITGTRAATDVEIPDVVAAMENVRFTLRGYPESNKEKLLLITISRYIERLALESDGGTHRASFQRLSRIDDELGTRRVYERLAASAVDTHVYGVPDWTPPPDFEVTMHGGWTPTFRDSWFVTFASESTDGPHAALVALETEPRVWDGFWTFDSGDTRRISRYIERRL
;
A
#
# COMPACT_ATOMS: atom_id res chain seq x y z
N MET A 1 2.16 17.63 16.12
CA MET A 1 2.23 16.31 15.47
C MET A 1 2.50 16.51 13.99
N ARG A 2 3.34 15.68 13.34
CA ARG A 2 3.59 15.66 11.88
C ARG A 2 3.31 14.24 11.37
N LEU A 3 3.03 14.05 10.06
CA LEU A 3 2.90 12.70 9.47
C LEU A 3 4.13 11.82 9.78
N GLN A 4 5.31 12.44 9.76
CA GLN A 4 6.59 11.79 10.07
C GLN A 4 6.60 11.07 11.42
N GLN A 5 5.90 11.59 12.42
CA GLN A 5 5.87 10.98 13.74
C GLN A 5 5.11 9.65 13.77
N PHE A 6 4.20 9.40 12.83
CA PHE A 6 3.58 8.08 12.69
C PHE A 6 4.57 7.07 12.11
N VAL A 7 5.34 7.47 11.09
CA VAL A 7 6.38 6.63 10.49
C VAL A 7 7.49 6.33 11.49
N GLU A 8 7.93 7.32 12.26
CA GLU A 8 8.93 7.14 13.33
C GLU A 8 8.43 6.31 14.51
N SER A 9 7.11 6.11 14.65
CA SER A 9 6.53 5.25 15.68
C SER A 9 6.28 3.81 15.22
N ALA A 10 6.47 3.53 13.93
CA ALA A 10 6.38 2.17 13.40
C ALA A 10 7.51 1.29 13.94
N ASP A 11 7.27 -0.01 13.96
CA ASP A 11 8.20 -0.98 14.50
C ASP A 11 9.44 -1.14 13.61
N GLU A 12 10.58 -1.24 14.25
CA GLU A 12 11.83 -1.72 13.65
C GLU A 12 11.99 -3.20 13.99
N ARG A 13 11.31 -4.07 13.23
CA ARG A 13 11.36 -5.54 13.37
C ARG A 13 12.19 -6.16 12.26
N ALA A 14 13.06 -7.10 12.60
CA ALA A 14 13.80 -7.90 11.64
C ALA A 14 12.99 -9.16 11.30
N LEU A 15 12.43 -9.21 10.09
CA LEU A 15 11.61 -10.31 9.62
C LEU A 15 12.39 -11.19 8.65
N SER A 16 11.93 -12.43 8.46
CA SER A 16 12.44 -13.30 7.40
C SER A 16 11.29 -13.87 6.58
N LEU A 17 11.41 -13.80 5.25
CA LEU A 17 10.59 -14.56 4.32
C LEU A 17 11.34 -15.83 3.91
N VAL A 18 10.77 -17.00 4.19
CA VAL A 18 11.34 -18.29 3.82
C VAL A 18 10.49 -18.93 2.73
N VAL A 19 11.04 -19.04 1.53
CA VAL A 19 10.43 -19.79 0.43
C VAL A 19 10.72 -21.27 0.62
N VAL A 20 9.67 -22.05 0.87
CA VAL A 20 9.73 -23.48 1.16
C VAL A 20 9.51 -24.27 -0.13
N ASN A 21 10.35 -25.29 -0.34
CA ASN A 21 10.21 -26.27 -1.42
C ASN A 21 9.91 -25.65 -2.78
N ARG A 22 10.69 -24.63 -3.16
CA ARG A 22 10.47 -23.90 -4.42
C ARG A 22 10.56 -24.82 -5.64
N GLU A 23 9.46 -24.88 -6.38
CA GLU A 23 9.37 -25.47 -7.72
C GLU A 23 9.33 -24.39 -8.81
N SER A 24 8.80 -23.21 -8.47
CA SER A 24 8.76 -22.03 -9.34
C SER A 24 10.14 -21.62 -9.86
N PRO A 25 10.27 -20.99 -11.04
CA PRO A 25 11.58 -20.62 -11.61
C PRO A 25 12.41 -19.68 -10.73
N ARG A 26 13.74 -19.81 -10.75
CA ARG A 26 14.68 -18.94 -10.00
C ARG A 26 14.46 -17.43 -10.19
N PRO A 27 14.06 -16.93 -11.38
CA PRO A 27 13.73 -15.50 -11.53
C PRO A 27 12.65 -15.00 -10.57
N ILE A 28 11.68 -15.84 -10.16
CA ILE A 28 10.67 -15.46 -9.16
C ILE A 28 11.30 -15.20 -7.80
N GLN A 29 12.21 -16.08 -7.37
CA GLN A 29 12.99 -15.90 -6.14
C GLN A 29 13.78 -14.59 -6.17
N THR A 30 14.48 -14.32 -7.28
CA THR A 30 15.25 -13.07 -7.43
C THR A 30 14.37 -11.81 -7.44
N MET A 31 13.13 -11.90 -7.97
CA MET A 31 12.18 -10.78 -7.85
C MET A 31 11.75 -10.54 -6.41
N LEU A 32 11.55 -11.60 -5.62
CA LEU A 32 11.19 -11.50 -4.21
C LEU A 32 12.35 -10.92 -3.38
N GLU A 33 13.57 -11.41 -3.60
CA GLU A 33 14.80 -10.85 -3.00
C GLU A 33 14.92 -9.35 -3.33
N GLY A 34 14.73 -8.97 -4.60
CA GLY A 34 14.81 -7.58 -5.03
C GLY A 34 13.67 -6.68 -4.55
N LEU A 35 12.52 -7.25 -4.15
CA LEU A 35 11.42 -6.49 -3.56
C LEU A 35 11.76 -5.97 -2.16
N PHE A 36 12.57 -6.74 -1.42
CA PHE A 36 12.97 -6.48 -0.04
C PHE A 36 14.45 -6.10 0.10
N ASP A 37 15.15 -5.80 -0.99
CA ASP A 37 16.54 -5.37 -0.94
C ASP A 37 16.71 -4.11 -0.07
N GLY A 38 17.64 -4.17 0.88
CA GLY A 38 17.89 -3.10 1.85
C GLY A 38 16.76 -2.85 2.86
N GLN A 39 15.73 -3.71 2.91
CA GLN A 39 14.64 -3.64 3.88
C GLN A 39 14.96 -4.49 5.12
N PRO A 40 14.24 -4.33 6.24
CA PRO A 40 14.41 -5.18 7.42
C PRO A 40 13.76 -6.58 7.25
N VAL A 41 13.77 -7.12 6.02
CA VAL A 41 13.19 -8.42 5.67
C VAL A 41 14.23 -9.24 4.91
N GLU A 42 14.76 -10.28 5.54
CA GLU A 42 15.66 -11.23 4.88
C GLU A 42 14.86 -12.24 4.06
N VAL A 43 15.30 -12.58 2.85
CA VAL A 43 14.62 -13.54 1.98
C VAL A 43 15.50 -14.77 1.78
N ASP A 44 15.01 -15.93 2.22
CA ASP A 44 15.71 -17.21 2.19
C ASP A 44 14.91 -18.27 1.39
N GLU A 45 15.61 -19.30 0.91
CA GLU A 45 14.99 -20.52 0.34
C GLU A 45 15.38 -21.74 1.17
N ARG A 46 14.42 -22.61 1.50
CA ARG A 46 14.67 -23.86 2.25
C ARG A 46 13.91 -25.04 1.65
N ARG A 47 14.52 -26.23 1.70
CA ARG A 47 13.83 -27.49 1.45
C ARG A 47 13.47 -28.17 2.76
N LEU A 48 12.19 -28.45 2.95
CA LEU A 48 11.63 -29.05 4.17
C LEU A 48 10.90 -30.34 3.78
N PRO A 49 11.24 -31.51 4.37
CA PRO A 49 10.65 -32.79 3.97
C PRO A 49 9.11 -32.86 4.04
N ASP A 50 8.51 -32.14 5.00
CA ASP A 50 7.06 -32.11 5.24
C ASP A 50 6.45 -30.71 4.96
N GLY A 51 7.18 -29.85 4.25
CA GLY A 51 6.72 -28.51 3.89
C GLY A 51 5.89 -28.49 2.60
N ASP A 52 4.98 -27.52 2.49
CA ASP A 52 4.24 -27.29 1.24
C ASP A 52 5.16 -26.78 0.13
N ASP A 53 4.92 -27.23 -1.10
CA ASP A 53 5.63 -26.76 -2.29
C ASP A 53 5.23 -25.32 -2.64
N ASP A 54 6.21 -24.50 -3.05
CA ASP A 54 6.00 -23.10 -3.41
C ASP A 54 5.24 -22.29 -2.33
N ALA A 55 5.52 -22.55 -1.05
CA ALA A 55 5.00 -21.76 0.06
C ALA A 55 6.00 -20.68 0.49
N VAL A 56 5.50 -19.55 0.98
CA VAL A 56 6.30 -18.47 1.56
C VAL A 56 5.86 -18.26 3.00
N LEU A 57 6.78 -18.44 3.93
CA LEU A 57 6.55 -18.25 5.35
C LEU A 57 7.11 -16.90 5.79
N LEU A 58 6.33 -16.13 6.54
CA LEU A 58 6.84 -15.00 7.30
C LEU A 58 7.25 -15.48 8.69
N VAL A 59 8.49 -15.21 9.05
CA VAL A 59 9.08 -15.55 10.34
C VAL A 59 9.45 -14.29 11.10
N ASP A 60 9.00 -14.19 12.34
CA ASP A 60 9.31 -13.12 13.29
C ASP A 60 9.86 -13.78 14.57
N ASP A 61 11.07 -13.40 15.00
CA ASP A 61 11.76 -14.00 16.15
C ASP A 61 11.79 -15.55 16.19
N GLY A 62 11.86 -16.17 15.01
CA GLY A 62 11.92 -17.63 14.84
C GLY A 62 10.55 -18.33 14.87
N GLU A 63 9.46 -17.59 15.04
CA GLU A 63 8.08 -18.09 14.95
C GLU A 63 7.47 -17.78 13.59
N ILE A 64 6.73 -18.73 13.02
CA ILE A 64 5.99 -18.51 11.77
C ILE A 64 4.72 -17.72 12.11
N VAL A 65 4.65 -16.48 11.65
CA VAL A 65 3.51 -15.58 11.93
C VAL A 65 2.50 -15.53 10.78
N ALA A 66 2.91 -15.86 9.56
CA ALA A 66 2.02 -15.97 8.41
C ALA A 66 2.58 -16.92 7.35
N SER A 67 1.70 -17.39 6.46
CA SER A 67 2.06 -18.19 5.29
C SER A 67 1.25 -17.75 4.09
N SER A 68 1.84 -17.79 2.90
CA SER A 68 1.14 -17.53 1.65
C SER A 68 1.69 -18.42 0.54
N PRO A 69 0.87 -18.84 -0.43
CA PRO A 69 1.39 -19.42 -1.65
C PRO A 69 2.30 -18.42 -2.37
N LEU A 70 3.44 -18.87 -2.90
CA LEU A 70 4.33 -18.03 -3.72
C LEU A 70 3.60 -17.46 -4.92
N ALA A 71 2.63 -18.20 -5.48
CA ALA A 71 1.75 -17.73 -6.54
C ALA A 71 0.98 -16.46 -6.16
N ALA A 72 0.54 -16.32 -4.89
CA ALA A 72 -0.16 -15.13 -4.43
C ALA A 72 0.76 -13.89 -4.47
N LEU A 73 2.04 -14.03 -4.09
CA LEU A 73 3.03 -12.95 -4.23
C LEU A 73 3.33 -12.64 -5.70
N GLN A 74 3.41 -13.67 -6.55
CA GLN A 74 3.60 -13.50 -8.00
C GLN A 74 2.49 -12.64 -8.61
N GLU A 75 1.24 -12.99 -8.35
CA GLU A 75 0.05 -12.35 -8.93
C GLU A 75 -0.23 -10.97 -8.34
N SER A 76 0.06 -10.75 -7.05
CA SER A 76 -0.22 -9.48 -6.38
C SER A 76 0.87 -8.43 -6.58
N ILE A 77 2.15 -8.85 -6.67
CA ILE A 77 3.29 -7.92 -6.62
C ILE A 77 4.35 -8.25 -7.67
N LEU A 78 4.92 -9.46 -7.68
CA LEU A 78 6.19 -9.71 -8.40
C LEU A 78 6.05 -9.59 -9.92
N LEU A 79 4.97 -10.17 -10.47
CA LEU A 79 4.67 -10.16 -11.90
C LEU A 79 3.78 -8.99 -12.33
N VAL A 80 3.45 -8.10 -11.39
CA VAL A 80 2.67 -6.89 -11.67
C VAL A 80 3.61 -5.79 -12.16
N ASN A 81 3.21 -5.14 -13.25
CA ASN A 81 3.79 -3.86 -13.66
C ASN A 81 2.89 -2.75 -13.12
N SER A 82 3.47 -1.68 -12.56
CA SER A 82 2.73 -0.50 -12.10
C SER A 82 1.83 0.10 -13.18
N ASP A 83 2.22 -0.05 -14.46
CA ASP A 83 1.44 0.43 -15.60
C ASP A 83 0.05 -0.21 -15.69
N LEU A 84 -0.13 -1.45 -15.20
CA LEU A 84 -1.44 -2.12 -15.20
C LEU A 84 -2.48 -1.36 -14.38
N TYR A 85 -2.04 -0.67 -13.32
CA TYR A 85 -2.88 0.18 -12.50
C TYR A 85 -3.11 1.55 -13.15
N ILE A 86 -2.14 2.07 -13.91
CA ILE A 86 -2.29 3.31 -14.67
C ILE A 86 -3.28 3.12 -15.81
N THR A 87 -3.22 2.00 -16.54
CA THR A 87 -4.10 1.70 -17.67
C THR A 87 -5.48 1.17 -17.24
N GLY A 88 -5.64 0.81 -15.97
CA GLY A 88 -6.87 0.19 -15.46
C GLY A 88 -7.13 -1.21 -16.04
N THR A 89 -6.08 -1.93 -16.42
CA THR A 89 -6.15 -3.33 -16.88
C THR A 89 -6.47 -4.28 -15.74
N ARG A 90 -6.08 -3.93 -14.52
CA ARG A 90 -6.48 -4.60 -13.28
C ARG A 90 -7.49 -3.71 -12.53
N ALA A 91 -8.65 -4.25 -12.18
CA ALA A 91 -9.62 -3.51 -11.39
C ALA A 91 -9.17 -3.45 -9.92
N ALA A 92 -9.48 -2.35 -9.22
CA ALA A 92 -9.16 -2.24 -7.79
C ALA A 92 -9.83 -3.34 -6.95
N THR A 93 -11.00 -3.83 -7.37
CA THR A 93 -11.70 -4.96 -6.72
C THR A 93 -10.99 -6.30 -6.83
N ASP A 94 -10.01 -6.43 -7.72
CA ASP A 94 -9.27 -7.69 -7.93
C ASP A 94 -7.92 -7.69 -7.18
N VAL A 95 -7.73 -6.72 -6.27
CA VAL A 95 -6.49 -6.55 -5.52
C VAL A 95 -6.60 -7.26 -4.18
N GLU A 96 -5.98 -8.42 -4.10
CA GLU A 96 -5.71 -9.12 -2.84
C GLU A 96 -4.26 -8.95 -2.43
N ILE A 97 -4.03 -8.92 -1.12
CA ILE A 97 -2.70 -8.92 -0.53
C ILE A 97 -2.40 -10.30 0.05
N PRO A 98 -1.20 -10.86 -0.18
CA PRO A 98 -0.78 -12.09 0.46
C PRO A 98 -0.75 -11.92 1.99
N ASP A 99 -1.13 -12.95 2.74
CA ASP A 99 -1.14 -12.93 4.21
C ASP A 99 0.25 -12.56 4.79
N VAL A 100 1.35 -12.99 4.15
CA VAL A 100 2.70 -12.60 4.56
C VAL A 100 2.96 -11.10 4.40
N VAL A 101 2.31 -10.42 3.44
CA VAL A 101 2.39 -8.96 3.29
C VAL A 101 1.44 -8.28 4.27
N ALA A 102 0.25 -8.84 4.50
CA ALA A 102 -0.68 -8.32 5.49
C ALA A 102 -0.06 -8.33 6.91
N ALA A 103 0.61 -9.42 7.28
CA ALA A 103 1.25 -9.60 8.59
C ALA A 103 2.50 -8.74 8.81
N MET A 104 3.02 -8.07 7.77
CA MET A 104 4.08 -7.06 7.88
C MET A 104 3.55 -5.68 8.28
N GLU A 105 2.28 -5.57 8.69
CA GLU A 105 1.73 -4.31 9.21
C GLU A 105 2.56 -3.77 10.38
N ASN A 106 2.57 -2.45 10.51
CA ASN A 106 3.33 -1.66 11.48
C ASN A 106 4.85 -1.75 11.34
N VAL A 107 5.41 -2.47 10.36
CA VAL A 107 6.85 -2.45 10.07
C VAL A 107 7.21 -1.22 9.24
N ARG A 108 8.31 -0.56 9.60
CA ARG A 108 8.88 0.57 8.85
C ARG A 108 9.73 0.08 7.67
N PHE A 109 9.47 0.62 6.49
CA PHE A 109 10.18 0.33 5.25
C PHE A 109 10.81 1.58 4.65
N THR A 110 11.95 1.43 3.98
CA THR A 110 12.64 2.48 3.21
C THR A 110 12.72 2.07 1.74
N LEU A 111 11.72 2.43 0.95
CA LEU A 111 11.51 1.91 -0.40
C LEU A 111 11.99 2.89 -1.47
N ARG A 112 12.75 2.38 -2.45
CA ARG A 112 13.33 3.16 -3.54
C ARG A 112 12.48 3.06 -4.82
N GLY A 113 12.44 4.16 -5.57
CA GLY A 113 11.86 4.23 -6.91
C GLY A 113 12.93 4.16 -8.01
N TYR A 114 12.52 4.28 -9.27
CA TYR A 114 13.40 4.20 -10.44
C TYR A 114 14.37 5.40 -10.51
N PRO A 115 15.65 5.22 -10.88
CA PRO A 115 16.28 3.99 -11.39
C PRO A 115 16.84 3.05 -10.32
N GLU A 116 16.83 3.45 -9.06
CA GLU A 116 17.41 2.67 -7.97
C GLU A 116 16.65 1.35 -7.76
N SER A 117 15.31 1.36 -7.87
CA SER A 117 14.49 0.14 -7.91
C SER A 117 13.19 0.33 -8.72
N ASN A 118 12.81 -0.71 -9.46
CA ASN A 118 11.52 -0.78 -10.17
C ASN A 118 10.46 -1.58 -9.42
N LYS A 119 10.81 -2.13 -8.24
CA LYS A 119 10.01 -3.17 -7.57
C LYS A 119 9.63 -2.79 -6.15
N GLU A 120 10.52 -2.17 -5.37
CA GLU A 120 10.27 -1.83 -3.95
C GLU A 120 8.98 -1.02 -3.77
N LYS A 121 8.76 0.02 -4.59
CA LYS A 121 7.56 0.86 -4.53
C LYS A 121 6.25 0.11 -4.86
N LEU A 122 6.31 -1.07 -5.49
CA LEU A 122 5.11 -1.86 -5.77
C LEU A 122 4.40 -2.28 -4.48
N LEU A 123 5.10 -2.43 -3.35
CA LEU A 123 4.47 -2.67 -2.06
C LEU A 123 3.50 -1.54 -1.69
N LEU A 124 3.94 -0.28 -1.75
CA LEU A 124 3.10 0.88 -1.45
C LEU A 124 1.91 0.97 -2.39
N ILE A 125 2.12 0.69 -3.69
CA ILE A 125 1.05 0.70 -4.69
C ILE A 125 0.02 -0.39 -4.37
N THR A 126 0.46 -1.63 -4.12
CA THR A 126 -0.43 -2.76 -3.82
C THR A 126 -1.23 -2.51 -2.55
N ILE A 127 -0.62 -2.04 -1.46
CA ILE A 127 -1.35 -1.65 -0.25
C ILE A 127 -2.33 -0.52 -0.53
N SER A 128 -1.94 0.51 -1.28
CA SER A 128 -2.86 1.62 -1.64
C SER A 128 -4.11 1.10 -2.35
N ARG A 129 -3.92 0.22 -3.35
CA ARG A 129 -5.03 -0.38 -4.09
C ARG A 129 -5.90 -1.29 -3.24
N TYR A 130 -5.30 -2.01 -2.29
CA TYR A 130 -6.04 -2.80 -1.30
C TYR A 130 -6.92 -1.91 -0.40
N ILE A 131 -6.41 -0.78 0.08
CA ILE A 131 -7.19 0.17 0.89
C ILE A 131 -8.33 0.79 0.07
N GLU A 132 -8.09 1.11 -1.20
CA GLU A 132 -9.15 1.57 -2.13
C GLU A 132 -10.21 0.49 -2.36
N ARG A 133 -9.83 -0.79 -2.44
CA ARG A 133 -10.77 -1.91 -2.51
C ARG A 133 -11.65 -1.98 -1.27
N LEU A 134 -11.05 -1.93 -0.07
CA LEU A 134 -11.79 -1.94 1.19
C LEU A 134 -12.83 -0.81 1.26
N ALA A 135 -12.47 0.37 0.76
CA ALA A 135 -13.40 1.48 0.65
C ALA A 135 -14.54 1.17 -0.32
N LEU A 136 -14.25 0.70 -1.54
CA LEU A 136 -15.25 0.38 -2.57
C LEU A 136 -16.22 -0.75 -2.17
N GLU A 137 -15.79 -1.65 -1.28
CA GLU A 137 -16.61 -2.75 -0.77
C GLU A 137 -17.41 -2.41 0.48
N SER A 138 -17.22 -1.21 1.03
CA SER A 138 -17.92 -0.75 2.22
C SER A 138 -19.11 0.14 1.84
N ASP A 139 -20.22 -0.04 2.56
CA ASP A 139 -21.44 0.78 2.39
C ASP A 139 -21.38 2.13 3.15
N GLY A 140 -20.17 2.70 3.30
CA GLY A 140 -19.93 3.92 4.05
C GLY A 140 -18.53 3.98 4.67
N GLY A 141 -18.26 5.06 5.40
CA GLY A 141 -16.96 5.32 6.02
C GLY A 141 -16.24 6.47 5.32
N THR A 142 -14.97 6.66 5.66
CA THR A 142 -14.18 7.76 5.11
C THR A 142 -12.89 7.28 4.47
N HIS A 143 -12.72 7.60 3.19
CA HIS A 143 -11.51 7.35 2.43
C HIS A 143 -10.72 8.65 2.24
N ARG A 144 -9.40 8.62 2.45
CA ARG A 144 -8.51 9.76 2.25
C ARG A 144 -7.28 9.32 1.48
N ALA A 145 -6.95 10.00 0.38
CA ALA A 145 -5.78 9.66 -0.42
C ALA A 145 -5.02 10.90 -0.91
N SER A 146 -3.69 10.85 -0.86
CA SER A 146 -2.83 11.89 -1.43
C SER A 146 -2.31 11.51 -2.81
N PHE A 147 -2.26 12.49 -3.72
CA PHE A 147 -1.82 12.30 -5.10
C PHE A 147 -0.53 13.05 -5.45
N GLN A 148 0.02 13.85 -4.55
CA GLN A 148 1.06 14.86 -4.82
C GLN A 148 0.57 16.00 -5.73
N ARG A 149 -0.07 15.65 -6.86
CA ARG A 149 -0.74 16.53 -7.83
C ARG A 149 -2.12 15.95 -8.16
N LEU A 150 -3.17 16.75 -8.04
CA LEU A 150 -4.53 16.26 -8.28
C LEU A 150 -4.77 15.87 -9.75
N SER A 151 -4.01 16.43 -10.70
CA SER A 151 -4.00 16.03 -12.11
C SER A 151 -3.73 14.54 -12.35
N ARG A 152 -3.03 13.86 -11.44
CA ARG A 152 -2.79 12.41 -11.54
C ARG A 152 -4.07 11.58 -11.58
N ILE A 153 -5.14 12.08 -10.96
CA ILE A 153 -6.45 11.41 -10.99
C ILE A 153 -6.98 11.37 -12.43
N ASP A 154 -6.74 12.43 -13.22
CA ASP A 154 -7.19 12.51 -14.62
C ASP A 154 -6.23 11.84 -15.59
N ASP A 155 -4.93 11.98 -15.36
CA ASP A 155 -3.87 11.47 -16.24
C ASP A 155 -3.78 9.92 -16.26
N GLU A 156 -4.20 9.27 -15.17
CA GLU A 156 -4.09 7.81 -15.01
C GLU A 156 -5.48 7.15 -15.09
N LEU A 157 -5.78 6.50 -16.22
CA LEU A 157 -7.10 5.91 -16.49
C LEU A 157 -7.61 4.96 -15.39
N GLY A 158 -6.75 4.10 -14.85
CA GLY A 158 -7.16 3.17 -13.79
C GLY A 158 -7.42 3.88 -12.47
N THR A 159 -6.59 4.87 -12.11
CA THR A 159 -6.83 5.75 -10.96
C THR A 159 -8.13 6.52 -11.14
N ARG A 160 -8.36 7.15 -12.30
CA ARG A 160 -9.59 7.87 -12.61
C ARG A 160 -10.84 7.01 -12.35
N ARG A 161 -10.85 5.78 -12.88
CA ARG A 161 -11.97 4.83 -12.72
C ARG A 161 -12.23 4.47 -11.26
N VAL A 162 -11.18 4.32 -10.45
CA VAL A 162 -11.34 4.02 -9.02
C VAL A 162 -12.03 5.17 -8.31
N TYR A 163 -11.59 6.41 -8.56
CA TYR A 163 -12.15 7.56 -7.85
C TYR A 163 -13.50 8.01 -8.41
N GLU A 164 -13.81 7.75 -9.68
CA GLU A 164 -15.18 7.86 -10.21
C GLU A 164 -16.14 6.90 -9.49
N ARG A 165 -15.70 5.66 -9.20
CA ARG A 165 -16.49 4.69 -8.44
C ARG A 165 -16.64 5.09 -6.97
N LEU A 166 -15.57 5.59 -6.34
CA LEU A 166 -15.63 6.08 -4.96
C LEU A 166 -16.57 7.29 -4.85
N ALA A 167 -16.50 8.23 -5.79
CA ALA A 167 -17.39 9.40 -5.86
C ALA A 167 -18.88 8.98 -5.99
N ALA A 168 -19.16 7.89 -6.70
CA ALA A 168 -20.51 7.36 -6.86
C ALA A 168 -20.97 6.43 -5.71
N SER A 169 -20.14 6.21 -4.69
CA SER A 169 -20.41 5.31 -3.56
C SER A 169 -20.93 6.06 -2.32
N ALA A 170 -21.24 5.32 -1.25
CA ALA A 170 -21.61 5.89 0.04
C ALA A 170 -20.39 6.36 0.89
N VAL A 171 -19.16 6.15 0.40
CA VAL A 171 -17.93 6.51 1.12
C VAL A 171 -17.60 7.99 0.96
N ASP A 172 -17.42 8.69 2.07
CA ASP A 172 -16.92 10.07 2.08
C ASP A 172 -15.46 10.09 1.62
N THR A 173 -15.23 10.55 0.40
CA THR A 173 -13.94 10.47 -0.27
C THR A 173 -13.26 11.83 -0.30
N HIS A 174 -12.07 11.89 0.28
CA HIS A 174 -11.21 13.07 0.25
C HIS A 174 -9.91 12.82 -0.51
N VAL A 175 -9.55 13.76 -1.39
CA VAL A 175 -8.30 13.70 -2.15
C VAL A 175 -7.42 14.90 -1.85
N TYR A 176 -6.11 14.68 -1.75
CA TYR A 176 -5.14 15.69 -1.33
C TYR A 176 -4.04 15.84 -2.37
N GLY A 177 -3.68 17.08 -2.71
CA GLY A 177 -2.53 17.32 -3.58
C GLY A 177 -2.38 18.78 -3.97
N VAL A 178 -1.42 19.05 -4.85
CA VAL A 178 -1.34 20.33 -5.55
C VAL A 178 -2.60 20.50 -6.42
N PRO A 179 -3.32 21.64 -6.34
CA PRO A 179 -4.56 21.85 -7.08
C PRO A 179 -4.27 22.28 -8.52
N ASP A 180 -3.73 21.36 -9.31
CA ASP A 180 -3.38 21.55 -10.73
C ASP A 180 -4.41 20.95 -11.70
N TRP A 181 -5.59 20.56 -11.19
CA TRP A 181 -6.69 20.00 -11.96
C TRP A 181 -8.03 20.53 -11.43
N THR A 182 -8.98 20.70 -12.35
CA THR A 182 -10.36 21.04 -12.04
C THR A 182 -11.23 19.87 -12.49
N PRO A 183 -11.84 19.10 -11.56
CA PRO A 183 -12.67 17.96 -11.93
C PRO A 183 -13.97 18.40 -12.61
N PRO A 184 -14.64 17.49 -13.35
CA PRO A 184 -15.99 17.76 -13.83
C PRO A 184 -16.97 17.85 -12.64
N PRO A 185 -18.12 18.55 -12.78
CA PRO A 185 -19.02 18.84 -11.66
C PRO A 185 -19.65 17.61 -11.00
N ASP A 186 -19.70 16.48 -11.70
CA ASP A 186 -20.25 15.19 -11.27
C ASP A 186 -19.23 14.31 -10.51
N PHE A 187 -17.99 14.77 -10.37
CA PHE A 187 -16.96 14.08 -9.61
C PHE A 187 -17.06 14.46 -8.12
N GLU A 188 -17.98 13.81 -7.41
CA GLU A 188 -18.33 14.07 -6.01
C GLU A 188 -17.27 13.57 -5.02
N VAL A 189 -16.08 14.18 -5.04
CA VAL A 189 -15.05 14.02 -3.99
C VAL A 189 -14.72 15.36 -3.36
N THR A 190 -14.34 15.34 -2.08
CA THR A 190 -13.83 16.54 -1.41
C THR A 190 -12.34 16.72 -1.71
N MET A 191 -12.00 17.81 -2.41
CA MET A 191 -10.61 18.12 -2.77
C MET A 191 -9.95 19.06 -1.78
N HIS A 192 -8.78 18.66 -1.29
CA HIS A 192 -7.92 19.46 -0.42
C HIS A 192 -6.66 19.85 -1.19
N GLY A 193 -6.61 21.12 -1.58
CA GLY A 193 -5.52 21.68 -2.37
C GLY A 193 -4.48 22.38 -1.51
N GLY A 194 -3.20 22.03 -1.69
CA GLY A 194 -2.11 22.71 -0.99
C GLY A 194 -0.77 22.67 -1.74
N TRP A 195 0.11 23.62 -1.40
CA TRP A 195 1.40 23.82 -2.08
C TRP A 195 2.63 23.51 -1.20
N THR A 196 2.40 23.16 0.07
CA THR A 196 3.48 22.86 1.02
C THR A 196 4.11 21.49 0.72
N PRO A 197 5.35 21.23 1.18
CA PRO A 197 5.98 19.91 1.07
C PRO A 197 5.08 18.75 1.50
N THR A 198 4.28 18.91 2.56
CA THR A 198 3.35 17.85 3.00
C THR A 198 2.35 17.43 1.93
N PHE A 199 1.92 18.31 1.02
CA PHE A 199 1.02 17.92 -0.08
C PHE A 199 1.76 17.27 -1.25
N ARG A 200 3.07 17.52 -1.39
CA ARG A 200 3.90 17.08 -2.52
C ARG A 200 4.70 15.82 -2.23
N ASP A 201 5.10 15.63 -0.99
CA ASP A 201 6.11 14.66 -0.57
C ASP A 201 5.51 13.59 0.36
N SER A 202 4.19 13.61 0.57
CA SER A 202 3.48 12.57 1.30
C SER A 202 2.74 11.62 0.36
N TRP A 203 2.78 10.34 0.70
CA TRP A 203 1.91 9.30 0.18
C TRP A 203 1.13 8.73 1.36
N PHE A 204 -0.15 9.07 1.47
CA PHE A 204 -1.06 8.40 2.39
C PHE A 204 -2.31 7.94 1.68
N VAL A 205 -2.80 6.79 2.12
CA VAL A 205 -4.11 6.25 1.75
C VAL A 205 -4.71 5.67 3.01
N THR A 206 -5.88 6.16 3.43
CA THR A 206 -6.56 5.67 4.62
C THR A 206 -8.00 5.34 4.30
N PHE A 207 -8.51 4.25 4.84
CA PHE A 207 -9.93 3.97 4.90
C PHE A 207 -10.31 3.64 6.33
N ALA A 208 -11.30 4.36 6.86
CA ALA A 208 -11.89 4.08 8.15
C ALA A 208 -13.39 3.82 8.00
N SER A 209 -13.83 2.60 8.25
CA SER A 209 -15.25 2.26 8.28
C SER A 209 -16.00 3.06 9.36
N GLU A 210 -17.30 3.28 9.16
CA GLU A 210 -18.15 3.85 10.20
C GLU A 210 -18.18 2.93 11.43
N SER A 211 -18.31 1.62 11.19
CA SER A 211 -18.27 0.60 12.24
C SER A 211 -16.87 0.49 12.84
N THR A 212 -16.81 0.31 14.16
CA THR A 212 -15.53 0.03 14.85
C THR A 212 -15.00 -1.35 14.45
N ASP A 213 -15.89 -2.31 14.20
CA ASP A 213 -15.54 -3.68 13.79
C ASP A 213 -15.46 -3.84 12.27
N GLY A 214 -15.73 -2.78 11.51
CA GLY A 214 -15.56 -2.77 10.05
C GLY A 214 -14.09 -2.69 9.64
N PRO A 215 -13.77 -2.79 8.34
CA PRO A 215 -12.40 -2.70 7.87
C PRO A 215 -11.81 -1.31 8.13
N HIS A 216 -10.57 -1.31 8.63
CA HIS A 216 -9.74 -0.12 8.81
C HIS A 216 -8.37 -0.40 8.22
N ALA A 217 -7.84 0.57 7.48
CA ALA A 217 -6.48 0.48 6.98
C ALA A 217 -5.91 1.87 6.74
N ALA A 218 -4.62 2.02 7.03
CA ALA A 218 -3.87 3.23 6.70
C ALA A 218 -2.49 2.88 6.18
N LEU A 219 -2.09 3.56 5.11
CA LEU A 219 -0.73 3.63 4.62
C LEU A 219 -0.24 5.07 4.79
N VAL A 220 0.96 5.23 5.32
CA VAL A 220 1.66 6.53 5.38
C VAL A 220 3.11 6.30 4.97
N ALA A 221 3.55 6.98 3.92
CA ALA A 221 4.92 7.04 3.47
C ALA A 221 5.29 8.49 3.11
N LEU A 222 6.53 8.88 3.40
CA LEU A 222 7.06 10.20 3.14
C LEU A 222 8.31 10.10 2.27
N GLU A 223 8.41 10.97 1.27
CA GLU A 223 9.60 11.08 0.45
C GLU A 223 10.70 11.80 1.25
N THR A 224 11.72 11.05 1.69
CA THR A 224 12.83 11.58 2.52
C THR A 224 13.98 12.09 1.65
N GLU A 225 14.18 11.46 0.50
CA GLU A 225 15.09 11.84 -0.57
C GLU A 225 14.37 11.62 -1.92
N PRO A 226 14.85 12.20 -3.03
CA PRO A 226 14.21 11.99 -4.34
C PRO A 226 14.01 10.50 -4.64
N ARG A 227 12.75 10.08 -4.67
CA ARG A 227 12.25 8.72 -4.94
C ARG A 227 12.59 7.69 -3.85
N VAL A 228 12.95 8.13 -2.65
CA VAL A 228 13.13 7.28 -1.47
C VAL A 228 11.99 7.55 -0.51
N TRP A 229 11.24 6.50 -0.16
CA TRP A 229 10.01 6.56 0.61
C TRP A 229 10.20 5.85 1.94
N ASP A 230 10.02 6.57 3.03
CA ASP A 230 10.01 6.01 4.37
C ASP A 230 8.57 5.90 4.86
N GLY A 231 8.11 4.69 5.15
CA GLY A 231 6.69 4.47 5.43
C GLY A 231 6.35 3.12 6.03
N PHE A 232 5.07 2.98 6.36
CA PHE A 232 4.46 1.79 6.94
C PHE A 232 2.96 1.75 6.60
N TRP A 233 2.34 0.60 6.80
CA TRP A 233 0.87 0.46 6.80
C TRP A 233 0.40 -0.20 8.08
N THR A 234 -0.89 -0.05 8.39
CA THR A 234 -1.54 -0.62 9.56
C THR A 234 -2.98 -1.01 9.22
N PHE A 235 -3.47 -2.09 9.80
CA PHE A 235 -4.89 -2.47 9.78
C PHE A 235 -5.56 -2.25 11.13
N ASP A 236 -4.83 -1.74 12.13
CA ASP A 236 -5.40 -1.37 13.43
C ASP A 236 -6.36 -0.19 13.30
N SER A 237 -7.56 -0.38 13.85
CA SER A 237 -8.63 0.63 13.80
C SER A 237 -8.30 1.89 14.59
N GLY A 238 -7.57 1.77 15.70
CA GLY A 238 -7.17 2.90 16.54
C GLY A 238 -6.17 3.80 15.83
N ASP A 239 -5.12 3.20 15.27
CA ASP A 239 -4.08 3.90 14.54
C ASP A 239 -4.59 4.48 13.23
N THR A 240 -5.39 3.72 12.47
CA THR A 240 -6.05 4.23 11.26
C THR A 240 -6.88 5.48 11.55
N ARG A 241 -7.74 5.45 12.58
CA ARG A 241 -8.56 6.61 12.96
C ARG A 241 -7.71 7.77 13.47
N ARG A 242 -6.60 7.50 14.16
CA ARG A 242 -5.66 8.53 14.65
C ARG A 242 -4.96 9.24 13.49
N ILE A 243 -4.51 8.49 12.49
CA ILE A 243 -3.89 9.00 11.26
C ILE A 243 -4.91 9.80 10.46
N SER A 244 -6.10 9.23 10.21
CA SER A 244 -7.15 9.88 9.41
C SER A 244 -7.61 11.21 10.03
N ARG A 245 -7.80 11.25 11.36
CA ARG A 245 -8.12 12.48 12.10
C ARG A 245 -6.98 13.50 12.09
N TYR A 246 -5.73 13.04 12.09
CA TYR A 246 -4.60 13.95 11.95
C TYR A 246 -4.62 14.64 10.58
N ILE A 247 -4.83 13.87 9.51
CA ILE A 247 -4.94 14.37 8.13
C ILE A 247 -6.06 15.41 8.05
N GLU A 248 -7.28 15.05 8.45
CA GLU A 248 -8.47 15.93 8.46
C GLU A 248 -8.22 17.29 9.13
N ARG A 249 -7.46 17.33 10.23
CA ARG A 249 -7.26 18.55 11.02
C ARG A 249 -6.09 19.42 10.54
N ARG A 250 -5.21 18.88 9.70
CA ARG A 250 -3.90 19.49 9.41
C ARG A 250 -3.64 19.71 7.93
N LEU A 251 -4.38 19.03 7.07
CA LEU A 251 -4.31 19.11 5.61
C LEU A 251 -5.69 19.47 5.09
#